data_AF-A0A7W8EN67-F1
#
_entry.id   AF-A0A7W8EN67-F1
#
_cell.length_a   1.000
_cell.length_b   1.000
_cell.length_c   1.000
_cell.angle_alpha   90.00
_cell.angle_beta   90.00
_cell.angle_gamma   90.00
#
_symmetry.space_group_name_H-M   'P 1'
#
loop_
_entity.id
_entity.type
_entity.pdbx_description
1 polymer ?
#
loop_
_entity_poly.entity_id
_entity_poly.type
_entity_poly.pdbx_seq_one_letter_code
_entity_poly.pdbx_strand_id
1 'polypeptide(L)'
;MRYRNITLICGLATFLTVPAVAVSAQPLFEITAVNRDVVPAGVPAAFEVAFPKAARSEAKVTVGDDNFLFVPLAFIPLSDTRVALVSTGANECTSQACSGLNAVHYLDHDAGEPRYPYTSQGEWLNVGMTGVVGNPADSWGWSADIADAPVLYTEGGGGGQGLFCSFGVLTELGASGPVEIARIPVAFSDARDEATAKEITGMITAAEKGKSITVSYKSGSENFQEVYKRGADGRFTLEGQSRVPSC
;
A
#
# COMPACT_ATOMS: atom_id res chain seq x y z
N MET A 1 -12.17 71.81 -42.00
CA MET A 1 -12.11 70.33 -42.16
C MET A 1 -11.18 69.79 -41.08
N ARG A 2 -11.72 68.97 -40.16
CA ARG A 2 -11.03 68.45 -38.97
C ARG A 2 -10.60 66.98 -39.20
N TYR A 3 -9.36 66.73 -38.79
CA TYR A 3 -8.59 65.49 -38.59
C TYR A 3 -9.32 64.14 -38.48
N ARG A 4 -8.66 63.09 -39.00
CA ARG A 4 -8.39 61.85 -38.25
C ARG A 4 -7.35 60.95 -38.94
N ASN A 5 -6.15 60.87 -38.35
CA ASN A 5 -5.20 59.77 -38.57
C ASN A 5 -5.44 58.73 -37.47
N ILE A 6 -5.57 57.45 -37.84
CA ILE A 6 -5.68 56.31 -36.92
C ILE A 6 -4.33 55.61 -36.90
N THR A 7 -3.66 55.67 -35.75
CA THR A 7 -2.43 54.93 -35.46
C THR A 7 -2.81 53.54 -34.92
N LEU A 8 -2.38 52.48 -35.60
CA LEU A 8 -2.54 51.10 -35.16
C LEU A 8 -1.35 50.73 -34.27
N ILE A 9 -1.57 50.53 -32.97
CA ILE A 9 -0.54 50.07 -32.02
C ILE A 9 -0.61 48.55 -31.96
N CYS A 10 0.44 47.89 -32.43
CA CYS A 10 0.63 46.45 -32.33
C CYS A 10 1.22 46.13 -30.96
N GLY A 11 0.42 45.59 -30.04
CA GLY A 11 0.89 45.14 -28.72
C GLY A 11 1.44 43.73 -28.79
N LEU A 12 2.75 43.58 -28.52
CA LEU A 12 3.36 42.28 -28.20
C LEU A 12 2.79 41.77 -26.87
N ALA A 13 2.10 40.64 -26.89
CA ALA A 13 1.72 39.92 -25.68
C ALA A 13 2.89 39.03 -25.22
N THR A 14 3.51 39.38 -24.10
CA THR A 14 4.46 38.53 -23.39
C THR A 14 3.68 37.43 -22.65
N PHE A 15 3.83 36.18 -23.08
CA PHE A 15 3.36 35.03 -22.31
C PHE A 15 4.25 34.85 -21.08
N LEU A 16 3.72 35.19 -19.91
CA LEU A 16 4.31 34.82 -18.62
C LEU A 16 4.11 33.32 -18.44
N THR A 17 5.18 32.54 -18.55
CA THR A 17 5.22 31.15 -18.09
C THR A 17 5.11 31.16 -16.58
N VAL A 18 3.95 30.76 -16.04
CA VAL A 18 3.79 30.54 -14.61
C VAL A 18 4.66 29.33 -14.23
N PRO A 19 5.59 29.44 -13.28
CA PRO A 19 6.31 28.28 -12.78
C PRO A 19 5.29 27.32 -12.18
N ALA A 20 5.31 26.06 -12.60
CA ALA A 20 4.50 25.02 -11.99
C ALA A 20 4.83 24.98 -10.50
N VAL A 21 3.90 25.44 -9.68
CA VAL A 21 3.98 25.29 -8.23
C VAL A 21 4.12 23.80 -7.99
N ALA A 22 5.20 23.38 -7.32
CA ALA A 22 5.38 22.01 -6.90
C ALA A 22 4.20 21.64 -6.01
N VAL A 23 3.20 20.97 -6.59
CA VAL A 23 2.11 20.36 -5.84
C VAL A 23 2.79 19.37 -4.91
N SER A 24 2.72 19.61 -3.60
CA SER A 24 3.11 18.62 -2.61
C SER A 24 2.30 17.37 -2.91
N ALA A 25 2.95 16.34 -3.44
CA ALA A 25 2.25 15.15 -3.89
C ALA A 25 1.61 14.47 -2.67
N GLN A 26 0.29 14.37 -2.68
CA GLN A 26 -0.48 13.68 -1.64
C GLN A 26 -0.58 12.19 -1.97
N PRO A 27 -0.71 11.32 -0.96
CA PRO A 27 -0.87 9.90 -1.22
C PRO A 27 -2.22 9.65 -1.90
N LEU A 28 -2.25 8.69 -2.83
CA LEU A 28 -3.47 8.31 -3.55
C LEU A 28 -4.56 7.77 -2.61
N PHE A 29 -4.15 7.11 -1.52
CA PHE A 29 -5.02 6.51 -0.52
C PHE A 29 -4.37 6.63 0.86
N GLU A 30 -5.16 6.47 1.91
CA GLU A 30 -4.65 6.51 3.28
C GLU A 30 -3.73 5.31 3.56
N ILE A 31 -2.55 5.59 4.11
CA ILE A 31 -1.62 4.58 4.61
C ILE A 31 -1.47 4.82 6.11
N THR A 32 -1.75 3.79 6.91
CA THR A 32 -1.74 3.84 8.37
C THR A 32 -0.72 2.84 8.89
N ALA A 33 0.00 3.22 9.95
CA ALA A 33 0.84 2.27 10.67
C ALA A 33 0.00 1.12 11.22
N VAL A 34 0.52 -0.10 11.18
CA VAL A 34 -0.17 -1.24 11.79
C VAL A 34 -0.22 -1.06 13.30
N ASN A 35 -1.43 -1.12 13.86
CA ASN A 35 -1.65 -1.09 15.30
C ASN A 35 -2.40 -2.37 15.70
N ARG A 36 -1.69 -3.27 16.37
CA ARG A 36 -2.21 -4.59 16.77
C ARG A 36 -3.09 -4.54 18.03
N ASP A 37 -3.08 -3.44 18.75
CA ASP A 37 -3.85 -3.26 19.98
C ASP A 37 -5.26 -2.68 19.71
N VAL A 38 -5.52 -2.27 18.47
CA VAL A 38 -6.80 -1.70 18.05
C VAL A 38 -7.58 -2.75 17.26
N VAL A 39 -8.73 -3.13 17.80
CA VAL A 39 -9.70 -3.99 17.12
C VAL A 39 -10.75 -3.11 16.46
N PRO A 40 -10.92 -3.14 15.13
CA PRO A 40 -11.95 -2.34 14.49
C PRO A 40 -13.35 -2.80 14.92
N ALA A 41 -14.28 -1.84 15.03
CA ALA A 41 -15.66 -2.13 15.43
C ALA A 41 -16.34 -3.09 14.45
N GLY A 42 -17.19 -3.99 14.96
CA GLY A 42 -17.92 -4.98 14.12
C GLY A 42 -17.08 -6.16 13.61
N VAL A 43 -15.77 -6.18 13.86
CA VAL A 43 -14.87 -7.26 13.42
C VAL A 43 -14.88 -8.53 14.28
N PRO A 44 -15.09 -8.52 15.62
CA PRO A 44 -14.98 -9.74 16.42
C PRO A 44 -15.79 -10.94 15.91
N ALA A 45 -17.05 -10.72 15.50
CA ALA A 45 -17.90 -11.79 14.99
C ALA A 45 -17.42 -12.36 13.64
N ALA A 46 -16.87 -11.52 12.77
CA ALA A 46 -16.25 -11.98 11.52
C ALA A 46 -14.91 -12.69 11.78
N PHE A 47 -14.14 -12.19 12.74
CA PHE A 47 -12.87 -12.77 13.13
C PHE A 47 -13.05 -14.16 13.72
N GLU A 48 -14.09 -14.40 14.52
CA GLU A 48 -14.44 -15.73 15.01
C GLU A 48 -14.88 -16.68 13.88
N VAL A 49 -15.52 -16.17 12.82
CA VAL A 49 -15.85 -16.98 11.63
C VAL A 49 -14.60 -17.30 10.80
N ALA A 50 -13.69 -16.34 10.65
CA ALA A 50 -12.42 -16.52 9.94
C ALA A 50 -11.46 -17.45 10.71
N PHE A 51 -11.44 -17.34 12.03
CA PHE A 51 -10.63 -18.14 12.94
C PHE A 51 -11.52 -18.81 13.98
N PRO A 52 -12.06 -20.02 13.72
CA PRO A 52 -13.02 -20.69 14.60
C PRO A 52 -12.53 -21.00 16.03
N LYS A 53 -11.22 -20.91 16.27
CA LYS A 53 -10.58 -21.10 17.58
C LYS A 53 -10.12 -19.79 18.22
N ALA A 54 -10.53 -18.65 17.68
CA ALA A 54 -10.19 -17.35 18.22
C ALA A 54 -10.70 -17.20 19.66
N ALA A 55 -9.91 -16.51 20.48
CA ALA A 55 -10.33 -16.01 21.77
C ALA A 55 -10.64 -14.52 21.61
N ARG A 56 -11.90 -14.18 21.34
CA ARG A 56 -12.37 -12.82 21.02
C ARG A 56 -11.78 -12.29 19.70
N SER A 57 -10.70 -11.52 19.76
CA SER A 57 -10.07 -10.83 18.61
C SER A 57 -8.64 -11.28 18.37
N GLU A 58 -8.25 -12.40 18.98
CA GLU A 58 -6.92 -12.97 18.85
C GLU A 58 -7.03 -14.45 18.46
N ALA A 59 -6.22 -14.89 17.50
CA ALA A 59 -6.17 -16.28 17.08
C ALA A 59 -4.72 -16.75 17.00
N LYS A 60 -4.41 -17.84 17.73
CA LYS A 60 -3.14 -18.55 17.56
C LYS A 60 -3.27 -19.56 16.42
N VAL A 61 -2.45 -19.40 15.39
CA VAL A 61 -2.46 -20.26 14.20
C VAL A 61 -1.04 -20.68 13.87
N THR A 62 -0.85 -21.97 13.62
CA THR A 62 0.42 -22.51 13.13
C THR A 62 0.46 -22.41 11.61
N VAL A 63 1.48 -21.76 11.06
CA VAL A 63 1.71 -21.66 9.61
C VAL A 63 3.13 -22.12 9.32
N GLY A 64 3.26 -23.22 8.59
CA GLY A 64 4.55 -23.91 8.49
C GLY A 64 5.00 -24.41 9.87
N ASP A 65 6.21 -24.02 10.27
CA ASP A 65 6.82 -24.41 11.55
C ASP A 65 6.63 -23.37 12.66
N ASP A 66 6.01 -22.22 12.36
CA ASP A 66 5.86 -21.10 13.28
C ASP A 66 4.42 -20.94 13.80
N ASN A 67 4.30 -20.42 15.01
CA ASN A 67 3.01 -20.03 15.60
C ASN A 67 2.84 -18.51 15.57
N PHE A 68 1.71 -18.06 15.04
CA PHE A 68 1.37 -16.66 14.90
C PHE A 68 0.15 -16.31 15.73
N LEU A 69 0.20 -15.16 16.40
CA LEU A 69 -0.95 -14.51 17.02
C LEU A 69 -1.52 -13.49 16.04
N PHE A 70 -2.58 -13.87 15.35
CA PHE A 70 -3.34 -13.01 14.46
C PHE A 70 -4.31 -12.11 15.22
N VAL A 71 -4.40 -10.86 14.77
CA VAL A 71 -5.39 -9.87 15.18
C VAL A 71 -6.03 -9.24 13.95
N PRO A 72 -7.30 -8.81 14.02
CA PRO A 72 -7.94 -8.15 12.89
C PRO A 72 -7.33 -6.79 12.61
N LEU A 73 -7.23 -6.43 11.33
CA LEU A 73 -6.69 -5.16 10.86
C LEU A 73 -7.77 -4.31 10.17
N ALA A 74 -8.53 -4.89 9.24
CA ALA A 74 -9.46 -4.13 8.41
C ALA A 74 -10.56 -4.98 7.77
N PHE A 75 -11.67 -4.32 7.41
CA PHE A 75 -12.57 -4.81 6.38
C PHE A 75 -12.38 -4.02 5.09
N ILE A 76 -12.23 -4.73 3.98
CA ILE A 76 -12.19 -4.15 2.64
C ILE A 76 -13.41 -4.66 1.87
N PRO A 77 -14.34 -3.78 1.46
CA PRO A 77 -15.49 -4.19 0.65
C PRO A 77 -15.05 -4.75 -0.70
N LEU A 78 -15.52 -5.94 -1.07
CA LEU A 78 -15.30 -6.53 -2.40
C LEU A 78 -16.55 -6.43 -3.27
N SER A 79 -17.73 -6.45 -2.65
CA SER A 79 -19.05 -6.22 -3.28
C SER A 79 -20.08 -5.86 -2.20
N ASP A 80 -21.33 -5.63 -2.58
CA ASP A 80 -22.43 -5.36 -1.65
C ASP A 80 -22.72 -6.51 -0.65
N THR A 81 -22.19 -7.71 -0.91
CA THR A 81 -22.47 -8.94 -0.14
C THR A 81 -21.21 -9.67 0.29
N ARG A 82 -20.02 -9.10 0.06
CA ARG A 82 -18.74 -9.73 0.36
C ARG A 82 -17.70 -8.72 0.82
N VAL A 83 -16.99 -9.07 1.88
CA VAL A 83 -15.82 -8.35 2.38
C VAL A 83 -14.58 -9.24 2.43
N ALA A 84 -13.43 -8.61 2.33
CA ALA A 84 -12.16 -9.17 2.78
C ALA A 84 -11.89 -8.70 4.21
N LEU A 85 -11.80 -9.64 5.16
CA LEU A 85 -11.22 -9.40 6.47
C LEU A 85 -9.70 -9.54 6.34
N VAL A 86 -8.98 -8.44 6.54
CA VAL A 86 -7.52 -8.43 6.62
C VAL A 86 -7.14 -8.57 8.10
N SER A 87 -6.23 -9.49 8.39
CA SER A 87 -5.66 -9.70 9.72
C SER A 87 -4.14 -9.67 9.63
N THR A 88 -3.48 -9.30 10.72
CA THR A 88 -2.02 -9.31 10.81
C THR A 88 -1.57 -10.19 11.98
N GLY A 89 -0.56 -11.01 11.73
CA GLY A 89 -0.05 -12.00 12.66
C GLY A 89 1.42 -11.76 12.95
N ALA A 90 1.80 -11.95 14.21
CA ALA A 90 3.19 -11.96 14.65
C ALA A 90 3.46 -13.23 15.47
N ASN A 91 4.64 -13.81 15.31
CA ASN A 91 5.10 -14.91 16.14
C ASN A 91 5.51 -14.44 17.55
N GLU A 92 5.71 -15.38 18.47
CA GLU A 92 6.05 -15.08 19.88
C GLU A 92 7.52 -14.65 20.09
N CYS A 93 8.24 -14.29 19.03
CA CYS A 93 9.65 -13.93 19.12
C CYS A 93 9.84 -12.55 19.78
N THR A 94 10.97 -12.40 20.47
CA THR A 94 11.36 -11.17 21.19
C THR A 94 12.69 -10.58 20.70
N SER A 95 13.23 -11.07 19.58
CA SER A 95 14.57 -10.72 19.09
C SER A 95 14.60 -10.46 17.57
N GLN A 96 15.79 -10.35 16.98
CA GLN A 96 16.00 -10.22 15.54
C GLN A 96 15.64 -11.49 14.74
N ALA A 97 14.72 -12.33 15.22
CA ALA A 97 14.19 -13.52 14.55
C ALA A 97 12.64 -13.57 14.54
N CYS A 98 11.94 -12.44 14.65
CA CYS A 98 10.49 -12.39 14.50
C CYS A 98 10.02 -12.98 13.16
N SER A 99 8.76 -13.39 13.10
CA SER A 99 8.10 -13.75 11.87
C SER A 99 6.64 -13.32 11.98
N GLY A 100 6.01 -13.07 10.84
CA GLY A 100 4.85 -12.22 10.78
C GLY A 100 4.31 -12.28 9.39
N LEU A 101 2.99 -12.24 9.31
CA LEU A 101 2.23 -12.59 8.13
C LEU A 101 0.98 -11.73 8.15
N ASN A 102 0.44 -11.43 6.97
CA ASN A 102 -0.95 -10.99 6.89
C ASN A 102 -1.80 -12.15 6.40
N ALA A 103 -3.04 -12.18 6.84
CA ALA A 103 -4.06 -13.09 6.39
C ALA A 103 -5.21 -12.31 5.77
N VAL A 104 -5.82 -12.91 4.75
CA VAL A 104 -7.04 -12.41 4.14
C VAL A 104 -8.08 -13.52 4.17
N HIS A 105 -9.27 -13.19 4.64
CA HIS A 105 -10.43 -14.07 4.61
C HIS A 105 -11.55 -13.40 3.85
N TYR A 106 -12.17 -14.12 2.92
CA TYR A 106 -13.36 -13.62 2.24
C TYR A 106 -14.60 -14.11 2.97
N LEU A 107 -15.46 -13.17 3.33
CA LEU A 107 -16.65 -13.42 4.13
C LEU A 107 -17.86 -12.86 3.39
N ASP A 108 -18.83 -13.71 3.10
CA ASP A 108 -20.14 -13.30 2.61
C ASP A 108 -21.01 -12.82 3.77
N HIS A 109 -21.83 -11.81 3.49
CA HIS A 109 -22.84 -11.26 4.39
C HIS A 109 -24.08 -10.82 3.59
N ASP A 110 -25.18 -10.54 4.30
CA ASP A 110 -26.37 -9.96 3.68
C ASP A 110 -26.07 -8.60 3.06
N ALA A 111 -26.79 -8.24 2.00
CA ALA A 111 -26.58 -6.98 1.29
C ALA A 111 -26.60 -5.74 2.21
N GLY A 112 -25.61 -4.86 2.03
CA GLY A 112 -25.45 -3.61 2.78
C GLY A 112 -24.20 -3.59 3.65
N GLU A 113 -24.24 -2.87 4.76
CA GLU A 113 -23.11 -2.80 5.70
C GLU A 113 -22.73 -4.18 6.23
N PRO A 114 -21.42 -4.54 6.28
CA PRO A 114 -20.96 -5.83 6.76
C PRO A 114 -21.44 -6.10 8.19
N ARG A 115 -22.21 -7.18 8.36
CA ARG A 115 -22.73 -7.59 9.66
C ARG A 115 -22.91 -9.09 9.72
N TYR A 116 -22.90 -9.62 10.93
CA TYR A 116 -23.27 -11.00 11.20
C TYR A 116 -24.70 -11.30 10.69
N PRO A 117 -24.98 -12.50 10.14
CA PRO A 117 -24.09 -13.65 10.01
C PRO A 117 -23.10 -13.52 8.83
N TYR A 118 -21.89 -14.08 9.04
CA TYR A 118 -20.87 -14.22 8.01
C TYR A 118 -20.73 -15.67 7.56
N THR A 119 -20.42 -15.87 6.28
CA THR A 119 -20.05 -17.19 5.73
C THR A 119 -18.67 -17.12 5.11
N SER A 120 -17.74 -17.98 5.56
CA SER A 120 -16.38 -18.04 5.01
C SER A 120 -16.38 -18.61 3.58
N GLN A 121 -15.67 -17.93 2.68
CA GLN A 121 -15.57 -18.25 1.26
C GLN A 121 -14.14 -18.56 0.81
N GLY A 122 -13.15 -18.23 1.64
CA GLY A 122 -11.75 -18.46 1.33
C GLY A 122 -10.84 -17.91 2.42
N GLU A 123 -9.68 -18.55 2.55
CA GLU A 123 -8.63 -18.19 3.48
C GLU A 123 -7.30 -18.19 2.72
N TRP A 124 -6.53 -17.11 2.92
CA TRP A 124 -5.17 -16.99 2.43
C TRP A 124 -4.30 -16.50 3.57
N LEU A 125 -3.41 -17.38 4.02
CA LEU A 125 -2.39 -17.07 5.02
C LEU A 125 -1.11 -16.73 4.26
N ASN A 126 -0.42 -15.65 4.66
CA ASN A 126 0.75 -15.08 3.97
C ASN A 126 0.41 -14.24 2.73
N VAL A 127 -0.21 -13.08 2.95
CA VAL A 127 -0.57 -12.10 1.91
C VAL A 127 0.22 -10.81 2.08
N GLY A 128 0.70 -10.25 0.96
CA GLY A 128 1.36 -8.94 0.94
C GLY A 128 2.76 -8.93 1.53
N MET A 129 3.23 -7.74 1.91
CA MET A 129 4.54 -7.52 2.52
C MET A 129 4.52 -7.67 4.04
N THR A 130 5.66 -8.05 4.59
CA THR A 130 5.99 -8.17 6.00
C THR A 130 7.31 -7.43 6.26
N GLY A 131 7.54 -6.88 7.46
CA GLY A 131 8.79 -6.21 7.81
C GLY A 131 10.00 -7.15 7.87
N VAL A 132 11.21 -6.60 8.11
CA VAL A 132 12.42 -7.42 8.31
C VAL A 132 12.18 -8.41 9.41
N VAL A 133 12.83 -9.55 9.24
CA VAL A 133 12.74 -10.62 10.20
C VAL A 133 11.27 -10.90 10.47
N GLY A 134 10.55 -11.18 9.38
CA GLY A 134 9.10 -11.23 9.26
C GLY A 134 8.36 -10.47 10.35
N ASN A 135 8.55 -9.18 10.58
CA ASN A 135 7.56 -8.51 11.42
C ASN A 135 6.23 -8.45 10.63
N PRO A 136 5.07 -8.29 11.30
CA PRO A 136 3.87 -7.79 10.65
C PRO A 136 4.19 -6.66 9.65
N ALA A 137 3.32 -6.41 8.68
CA ALA A 137 3.45 -5.20 7.87
C ALA A 137 3.62 -3.98 8.80
N ASP A 138 4.56 -3.09 8.48
CA ASP A 138 4.82 -1.88 9.28
C ASP A 138 3.67 -0.88 9.07
N SER A 139 3.13 -0.84 7.86
CA SER A 139 2.01 0.01 7.47
C SER A 139 1.13 -0.67 6.45
N TRP A 140 -0.11 -0.21 6.34
CA TRP A 140 -1.10 -0.78 5.42
C TRP A 140 -2.07 0.30 4.93
N GLY A 141 -2.78 -0.01 3.86
CA GLY A 141 -3.84 0.81 3.31
C GLY A 141 -4.57 0.04 2.21
N TRP A 142 -5.57 0.64 1.58
CA TRP A 142 -6.19 0.02 0.40
C TRP A 142 -6.80 1.06 -0.53
N SER A 143 -7.04 0.68 -1.78
CA SER A 143 -7.67 1.54 -2.78
C SER A 143 -8.49 0.74 -3.79
N ALA A 144 -9.63 1.29 -4.20
CA ALA A 144 -10.43 0.79 -5.32
C ALA A 144 -10.05 1.43 -6.68
N ASP A 145 -9.09 2.36 -6.69
CA ASP A 145 -8.75 3.18 -7.86
C ASP A 145 -7.58 2.62 -8.69
N ILE A 146 -6.89 1.60 -8.18
CA ILE A 146 -5.70 1.02 -8.82
C ILE A 146 -6.06 -0.07 -9.85
N ALA A 147 -6.96 -0.98 -9.50
CA ALA A 147 -7.35 -2.12 -10.32
C ALA A 147 -8.86 -2.36 -10.25
N ASP A 148 -9.37 -3.31 -11.04
CA ASP A 148 -10.81 -3.59 -11.12
C ASP A 148 -11.36 -4.10 -9.79
N ALA A 149 -10.57 -4.92 -9.08
CA ALA A 149 -10.84 -5.27 -7.70
C ALA A 149 -10.09 -4.35 -6.71
N PRO A 150 -10.57 -4.22 -5.46
CA PRO A 150 -9.86 -3.49 -4.41
C PRO A 150 -8.42 -4.00 -4.24
N VAL A 151 -7.49 -3.08 -4.04
CA VAL A 151 -6.07 -3.39 -3.87
C VAL A 151 -5.65 -3.10 -2.44
N LEU A 152 -5.18 -4.13 -1.74
CA LEU A 152 -4.52 -4.01 -0.45
C LEU A 152 -3.07 -3.55 -0.65
N TYR A 153 -2.69 -2.48 0.03
CA TYR A 153 -1.30 -2.06 0.21
C TYR A 153 -0.80 -2.55 1.57
N THR A 154 0.36 -3.19 1.55
CA THR A 154 1.10 -3.54 2.76
C THR A 154 2.54 -3.12 2.57
N GLU A 155 3.11 -2.48 3.57
CA GLU A 155 4.48 -2.06 3.58
C GLU A 155 5.26 -2.84 4.61
N GLY A 156 6.47 -3.22 4.23
CA GLY A 156 7.43 -3.78 5.15
C GLY A 156 8.82 -3.57 4.60
N GLY A 157 9.74 -3.31 5.51
CA GLY A 157 11.11 -3.04 5.16
C GLY A 157 12.05 -3.58 6.19
N GLY A 158 13.33 -3.42 5.95
CA GLY A 158 14.32 -3.72 6.94
C GLY A 158 15.72 -3.34 6.58
N GLY A 159 16.59 -3.53 7.55
CA GLY A 159 17.95 -3.09 7.46
C GLY A 159 18.78 -3.40 8.67
N GLY A 160 20.06 -3.05 8.56
CA GLY A 160 21.05 -3.27 9.59
C GLY A 160 22.31 -2.49 9.28
N GLN A 161 23.03 -2.12 10.34
CA GLN A 161 24.34 -1.46 10.23
C GLN A 161 24.31 -0.19 9.34
N GLY A 162 23.21 0.57 9.39
CA GLY A 162 23.08 1.84 8.65
C GLY A 162 22.50 1.74 7.25
N LEU A 163 22.18 0.55 6.72
CA LEU A 163 21.47 0.38 5.44
C LEU A 163 20.05 -0.15 5.69
N PHE A 164 19.04 0.52 5.15
CA PHE A 164 17.62 0.17 5.29
C PHE A 164 16.87 0.33 3.97
N CYS A 165 15.99 -0.61 3.65
CA CYS A 165 15.06 -0.53 2.52
C CYS A 165 13.65 -0.93 2.95
N SER A 166 12.63 -0.25 2.43
CA SER A 166 11.22 -0.64 2.58
C SER A 166 10.57 -0.84 1.23
N PHE A 167 9.64 -1.79 1.17
CA PHE A 167 8.88 -2.09 -0.02
C PHE A 167 7.39 -2.08 0.27
N GLY A 168 6.63 -1.42 -0.60
CA GLY A 168 5.19 -1.54 -0.67
C GLY A 168 4.81 -2.68 -1.61
N VAL A 169 3.93 -3.56 -1.15
CA VAL A 169 3.29 -4.59 -1.98
C VAL A 169 1.84 -4.24 -2.21
N LEU A 170 1.45 -4.26 -3.49
CA LEU A 170 0.06 -4.16 -3.91
C LEU A 170 -0.48 -5.56 -4.19
N THR A 171 -1.58 -5.90 -3.51
CA THR A 171 -2.29 -7.16 -3.66
C THR A 171 -3.71 -6.90 -4.13
N GLU A 172 -4.06 -7.34 -5.34
CA GLU A 172 -5.42 -7.26 -5.86
C GLU A 172 -6.30 -8.32 -5.19
N LEU A 173 -7.42 -7.90 -4.60
CA LEU A 173 -8.37 -8.76 -3.90
C LEU A 173 -9.47 -9.23 -4.85
N GLY A 174 -9.07 -10.00 -5.86
CA GLY A 174 -9.95 -10.50 -6.91
C GLY A 174 -10.90 -11.61 -6.43
N ALA A 175 -11.92 -11.95 -7.23
CA ALA A 175 -12.93 -12.95 -6.84
C ALA A 175 -12.36 -14.34 -6.50
N SER A 176 -11.23 -14.72 -7.10
CA SER A 176 -10.53 -15.99 -6.84
C SER A 176 -9.57 -15.95 -5.66
N GLY A 177 -9.36 -14.77 -5.06
CA GLY A 177 -8.43 -14.55 -3.96
C GLY A 177 -7.43 -13.41 -4.20
N PRO A 178 -6.60 -13.10 -3.19
CA PRO A 178 -5.54 -12.11 -3.26
C PRO A 178 -4.44 -12.54 -4.25
N VAL A 179 -4.03 -11.63 -5.12
CA VAL A 179 -2.91 -11.80 -6.05
C VAL A 179 -1.96 -10.62 -5.93
N GLU A 180 -0.67 -10.90 -5.71
CA GLU A 180 0.34 -9.84 -5.75
C GLU A 180 0.45 -9.27 -7.17
N ILE A 181 0.24 -7.96 -7.30
CA ILE A 181 0.28 -7.25 -8.57
C ILE A 181 1.41 -6.23 -8.64
N ALA A 182 2.05 -5.85 -7.54
CA ALA A 182 3.24 -5.01 -7.58
C ALA A 182 4.10 -5.16 -6.32
N ARG A 183 5.41 -4.94 -6.47
CA ARG A 183 6.36 -4.74 -5.36
C ARG A 183 7.22 -3.53 -5.69
N ILE A 184 7.14 -2.50 -4.86
CA ILE A 184 7.63 -1.16 -5.16
C ILE A 184 8.61 -0.75 -4.05
N PRO A 185 9.84 -0.32 -4.35
CA PRO A 185 10.69 0.28 -3.34
C PRO A 185 10.07 1.61 -2.88
N VAL A 186 9.81 1.77 -1.59
CA VAL A 186 9.15 2.96 -1.02
C VAL A 186 10.00 3.65 0.03
N ALA A 187 11.06 3.01 0.52
CA ALA A 187 12.09 3.70 1.29
C ALA A 187 13.48 3.11 1.01
N PHE A 188 14.48 3.98 1.03
CA PHE A 188 15.89 3.62 1.02
C PHE A 188 16.64 4.58 1.93
N SER A 189 17.48 4.06 2.82
CA SER A 189 18.39 4.85 3.64
C SER A 189 19.74 4.14 3.70
N ASP A 190 20.82 4.85 3.36
CA ASP A 190 22.19 4.42 3.58
C ASP A 190 22.92 5.50 4.37
N ALA A 191 23.21 5.20 5.63
CA ALA A 191 23.89 6.05 6.59
C ALA A 191 25.21 5.40 7.08
N ARG A 192 25.75 4.43 6.33
CA ARG A 192 27.04 3.77 6.66
C ARG A 192 28.22 4.73 6.63
N ASP A 193 28.13 5.76 5.81
CA ASP A 193 29.09 6.83 5.69
C ASP A 193 28.35 8.17 5.61
N GLU A 194 28.58 9.05 6.59
CA GLU A 194 27.93 10.36 6.67
C GLU A 194 28.20 11.22 5.42
N ALA A 195 29.36 11.07 4.78
CA ALA A 195 29.72 11.86 3.61
C ALA A 195 28.92 11.46 2.36
N THR A 196 28.39 10.24 2.33
CA THR A 196 27.60 9.69 1.22
C THR A 196 26.18 9.32 1.62
N ALA A 197 25.75 9.79 2.80
CA ALA A 197 24.46 9.45 3.38
C ALA A 197 23.32 9.82 2.42
N LYS A 198 22.42 8.87 2.19
CA LYS A 198 21.33 9.03 1.24
C LYS A 198 20.04 8.51 1.85
N GLU A 199 18.99 9.30 1.71
CA GLU A 199 17.64 8.93 2.10
C GLU A 199 16.69 9.21 0.94
N ILE A 200 15.86 8.22 0.62
CA ILE A 200 14.81 8.31 -0.38
C ILE A 200 13.52 7.78 0.24
N THR A 201 12.45 8.56 0.14
CA THR A 201 11.10 8.15 0.52
C THR A 201 10.18 8.23 -0.69
N GLY A 202 9.40 7.19 -0.92
CA GLY A 202 8.46 7.05 -2.02
C GLY A 202 7.04 6.89 -1.52
N MET A 203 6.09 7.31 -2.34
CA MET A 203 4.66 7.16 -2.07
C MET A 203 3.88 7.04 -3.38
N ILE A 204 2.81 6.23 -3.38
CA ILE A 204 1.91 6.13 -4.52
C ILE A 204 1.02 7.38 -4.51
N THR A 205 1.03 8.12 -5.63
CA THR A 205 0.40 9.47 -5.70
C THR A 205 -0.66 9.59 -6.78
N ALA A 206 -0.65 8.68 -7.76
CA ALA A 206 -1.66 8.61 -8.80
C ALA A 206 -1.77 7.19 -9.34
N ALA A 207 -2.92 6.88 -9.94
CA ALA A 207 -3.12 5.67 -10.71
C ALA A 207 -4.04 5.98 -11.90
N GLU A 208 -3.75 5.32 -13.03
CA GLU A 208 -4.75 5.09 -14.06
C GLU A 208 -5.27 3.67 -13.87
N LYS A 209 -6.52 3.54 -13.42
CA LYS A 209 -7.14 2.26 -13.06
C LYS A 209 -6.89 1.18 -14.12
N GLY A 210 -6.28 0.07 -13.67
CA GLY A 210 -5.95 -1.09 -14.49
C GLY A 210 -4.81 -0.89 -15.50
N LYS A 211 -4.13 0.27 -15.51
CA LYS A 211 -3.15 0.64 -16.54
C LYS A 211 -1.79 1.04 -15.98
N SER A 212 -1.76 1.96 -15.02
CA SER A 212 -0.50 2.44 -14.45
C SER A 212 -0.66 2.98 -13.04
N ILE A 213 0.46 3.04 -12.32
CA ILE A 213 0.58 3.71 -11.03
C ILE A 213 1.81 4.63 -11.07
N THR A 214 1.70 5.79 -10.41
CA THR A 214 2.78 6.76 -10.29
C THR A 214 3.25 6.82 -8.85
N VAL A 215 4.53 6.52 -8.66
CA VAL A 215 5.22 6.64 -7.37
C VAL A 215 6.04 7.92 -7.40
N SER A 216 5.77 8.83 -6.47
CA SER A 216 6.56 10.04 -6.29
C SER A 216 7.60 9.81 -5.19
N TYR A 217 8.84 10.16 -5.47
CA TYR A 217 9.97 10.01 -4.58
C TYR A 217 10.56 11.37 -4.20
N LYS A 218 11.05 11.45 -2.97
CA LYS A 218 11.85 12.56 -2.46
C LYS A 218 13.22 12.04 -2.04
N SER A 219 14.29 12.70 -2.48
CA SER A 219 15.68 12.41 -2.14
C SER A 219 16.38 13.72 -1.75
N GLY A 220 16.44 14.04 -0.46
CA GLY A 220 16.88 15.36 0.02
C GLY A 220 15.96 16.48 -0.48
N SER A 221 16.49 17.39 -1.31
CA SER A 221 15.74 18.46 -1.97
C SER A 221 15.19 18.08 -3.35
N GLU A 222 15.61 16.93 -3.90
CA GLU A 222 15.17 16.47 -5.21
C GLU A 222 13.85 15.69 -5.10
N ASN A 223 13.00 15.83 -6.11
CA ASN A 223 11.83 14.98 -6.29
C ASN A 223 11.88 14.35 -7.68
N PHE A 224 11.42 13.10 -7.78
CA PHE A 224 11.25 12.43 -9.06
C PHE A 224 10.05 11.48 -9.02
N GLN A 225 9.64 11.00 -10.20
CA GLN A 225 8.54 10.06 -10.31
C GLN A 225 8.97 8.83 -11.10
N GLU A 226 8.39 7.70 -10.73
CA GLU A 226 8.46 6.46 -11.48
C GLU A 226 7.04 6.01 -11.82
N VAL A 227 6.85 5.59 -13.07
CA VAL A 227 5.56 5.10 -13.56
C VAL A 227 5.67 3.61 -13.82
N TYR A 228 4.87 2.83 -13.10
CA TYR A 228 4.78 1.39 -13.27
C TYR A 228 3.58 1.10 -14.16
N LYS A 229 3.76 0.33 -15.22
CA LYS A 229 2.68 -0.04 -16.15
C LYS A 229 2.24 -1.47 -15.91
N ARG A 230 0.94 -1.69 -16.08
CA ARG A 230 0.34 -3.02 -15.96
C ARG A 230 0.67 -3.85 -17.20
N GLY A 231 1.37 -4.95 -17.00
CA GLY A 231 1.69 -5.93 -18.03
C GLY A 231 0.52 -6.85 -18.34
N ALA A 232 0.69 -7.67 -19.38
CA ALA A 232 -0.29 -8.70 -19.76
C ALA A 232 -0.42 -9.83 -18.71
N ASP A 233 0.58 -9.98 -17.84
CA ASP A 233 0.57 -10.86 -16.68
C ASP A 233 -0.25 -10.28 -15.50
N GLY A 234 -0.83 -9.09 -15.67
CA GLY A 234 -1.62 -8.40 -14.65
C GLY A 234 -0.80 -7.64 -13.61
N ARG A 235 0.54 -7.67 -13.70
CA ARG A 235 1.44 -7.02 -12.72
C ARG A 235 1.87 -5.64 -13.17
N PHE A 236 2.00 -4.71 -12.23
CA PHE A 236 2.62 -3.41 -12.44
C PHE A 236 4.14 -3.53 -12.33
N THR A 237 4.83 -3.16 -13.40
CA THR A 237 6.29 -3.17 -13.47
C THR A 237 6.81 -1.82 -13.93
N LEU A 238 7.96 -1.41 -13.40
CA LEU A 238 8.61 -0.19 -13.83
C LEU A 238 9.10 -0.34 -15.27
N GLU A 239 8.81 0.64 -16.12
CA GLU A 239 9.46 0.74 -17.42
C GLU A 239 10.89 1.27 -17.24
N GLY A 240 11.88 0.37 -17.33
CA GLY A 240 13.29 0.71 -17.21
C GLY A 240 13.88 0.38 -15.84
N GLN A 241 14.92 1.12 -15.45
CA GLN A 241 15.62 0.91 -14.18
C GLN A 241 15.13 1.90 -13.12
N SER A 242 14.94 1.41 -11.89
CA SER A 242 14.60 2.28 -10.77
C SER A 242 15.79 3.18 -10.42
N ARG A 243 15.46 4.42 -10.06
CA ARG A 243 16.41 5.39 -9.50
C ARG A 243 16.58 5.21 -7.99
N VAL A 244 15.74 4.40 -7.36
CA VAL A 244 15.91 3.97 -5.98
C VAL A 244 16.97 2.88 -5.94
N PRO A 245 18.07 3.04 -5.19
CA PRO A 245 19.07 2.00 -5.06
C PRO A 245 18.48 0.73 -4.43
N SER A 246 19.03 -0.41 -4.80
CA SER A 246 18.69 -1.69 -4.17
C SER A 246 19.42 -1.87 -2.85
N CYS A 247 18.73 -2.48 -1.89
CA CYS A 247 19.35 -3.43 -0.98
C CYS A 247 19.45 -4.79 -1.70
#